data_AF-A0A7S4K9Y9-F1
#
_entry.id   AF-A0A7S4K9Y9-F1
#
_cell.length_a   1.000
_cell.length_b   1.000
_cell.length_c   1.000
_cell.angle_alpha   90.00
_cell.angle_beta   90.00
_cell.angle_gamma   90.00
#
_symmetry.space_group_name_H-M   'P 1'
#
loop_
_entity.id
_entity.type
_entity.pdbx_description
1 polymer ?
#
loop_
_entity_poly.entity_id
_entity_poly.type
_entity_poly.pdbx_seq_one_letter_code
_entity_poly.pdbx_strand_id
1 'polypeptide(L)'
;QVRLVGARVCTIELEVGDPSKIDELKAHDTLRACLTAHKEYLEVLEAKKAERAAILSSRAEELSALYYDLDDTLTTEQTKFLKVLSDFTLNRIEQFESRIQEMKKEKQNRSQKRETLIKEIQALWCELGMYTQSEEGVCEVDKKLLAVEEIKLTLENLNTLQVRLEELEKEKSGRKEKHRELMETLHALWGRTRAEEAEVEEFKKQHEGITRAILSSMESEIGRLEEVKRAMMKELIQEVRESIRQVWDEMRLTEDERKSFAP
;
A
#
# COMPACT_ATOMS: atom_id res chain seq x y z
N GLN A 1 -25.69 -15.61 -59.96
CA GLN A 1 -26.36 -15.71 -58.64
C GLN A 1 -25.73 -16.80 -57.78
N VAL A 2 -25.74 -18.09 -58.15
CA VAL A 2 -25.12 -19.18 -57.36
C VAL A 2 -23.67 -18.89 -56.95
N ARG A 3 -22.81 -18.45 -57.89
CA ARG A 3 -21.41 -18.06 -57.59
C ARG A 3 -21.28 -16.91 -56.58
N LEU A 4 -22.20 -15.95 -56.61
CA LEU A 4 -22.18 -14.79 -55.71
C LEU A 4 -22.54 -15.23 -54.27
N VAL A 5 -23.58 -16.06 -54.13
CA VAL A 5 -24.00 -16.61 -52.84
C VAL A 5 -22.92 -17.55 -52.29
N GLY A 6 -22.32 -18.39 -53.13
CA GLY A 6 -21.20 -19.26 -52.74
C GLY A 6 -19.97 -18.49 -52.27
N ALA A 7 -19.60 -17.38 -52.91
CA ALA A 7 -18.52 -16.52 -52.45
C ALA A 7 -18.81 -15.89 -51.07
N ARG A 8 -20.08 -15.53 -50.82
CA ARG A 8 -20.51 -15.03 -49.52
C ARG A 8 -20.47 -16.11 -48.43
N VAL A 9 -20.94 -17.33 -48.74
CA VAL A 9 -20.82 -18.50 -47.85
C VAL A 9 -19.36 -18.72 -47.45
N CYS A 10 -18.45 -18.79 -48.44
CA CYS A 10 -17.01 -18.96 -48.19
C CYS A 10 -16.44 -17.88 -47.26
N THR A 11 -16.87 -16.63 -47.46
CA THR A 11 -16.42 -15.50 -46.64
C THR A 11 -16.86 -15.66 -45.20
N ILE A 12 -18.13 -16.00 -44.96
CA ILE A 12 -18.67 -16.16 -43.60
C ILE A 12 -18.09 -17.42 -42.94
N GLU A 13 -17.90 -18.52 -43.68
CA GLU A 13 -17.23 -19.72 -43.18
C GLU A 13 -15.83 -19.40 -42.63
N LEU A 14 -15.04 -18.59 -43.36
CA LEU A 14 -13.73 -18.12 -42.89
C LEU A 14 -13.84 -17.24 -41.64
N GLU A 15 -14.80 -16.31 -41.61
CA GLU A 15 -15.02 -15.41 -40.49
C GLU A 15 -15.47 -16.15 -39.21
N VAL A 16 -16.28 -17.21 -39.33
CA VAL A 16 -16.75 -18.02 -38.19
C VAL A 16 -15.85 -19.24 -37.91
N GLY A 17 -14.89 -19.53 -38.78
CA GLY A 17 -13.95 -20.66 -38.65
C GLY A 17 -14.59 -22.03 -38.89
N ASP A 18 -15.67 -22.09 -39.68
CA ASP A 18 -16.30 -23.34 -40.09
C ASP A 18 -15.61 -23.91 -41.34
N PRO A 19 -15.57 -25.26 -41.53
CA PRO A 19 -15.01 -25.86 -42.73
C PRO A 19 -15.89 -25.57 -43.96
N SER A 20 -15.25 -25.44 -45.13
CA SER A 20 -15.97 -25.17 -46.40
C SER A 20 -16.91 -26.31 -46.79
N LYS A 21 -18.20 -25.99 -46.98
CA LYS A 21 -19.20 -26.93 -47.50
C LYS A 21 -19.60 -26.68 -48.95
N ILE A 22 -18.86 -25.83 -49.65
CA ILE A 22 -19.23 -25.39 -51.00
C ILE A 22 -19.37 -26.55 -52.00
N ASP A 23 -18.55 -27.60 -51.89
CA ASP A 23 -18.60 -28.71 -52.83
C ASP A 23 -19.76 -29.67 -52.54
N GLU A 24 -20.17 -29.81 -51.27
CA GLU A 24 -21.39 -30.52 -50.89
C GLU A 24 -22.64 -29.79 -51.42
N LEU A 25 -22.67 -28.46 -51.30
CA LEU A 25 -23.78 -27.62 -51.76
C LEU A 25 -23.92 -27.54 -53.29
N LYS A 26 -22.89 -27.93 -54.04
CA LYS A 26 -22.91 -28.00 -55.52
C LYS A 26 -23.42 -29.35 -56.04
N ALA A 27 -23.55 -30.37 -55.20
CA ALA A 27 -23.86 -31.74 -55.61
C ALA A 27 -25.34 -31.97 -56.01
N HIS A 28 -26.18 -30.92 -56.06
CA HIS A 28 -27.59 -31.06 -56.42
C HIS A 28 -27.83 -31.11 -57.94
N ASP A 29 -28.87 -31.84 -58.33
CA ASP A 29 -29.20 -32.14 -59.74
C ASP A 29 -29.60 -30.92 -60.59
N THR A 30 -30.00 -29.81 -59.96
CA THR A 30 -30.40 -28.59 -60.69
C THR A 30 -29.78 -27.34 -60.10
N LEU A 31 -29.51 -26.34 -60.95
CA LEU A 31 -29.02 -25.02 -60.51
C LEU A 31 -29.97 -24.32 -59.53
N ARG A 32 -31.28 -24.59 -59.62
CA ARG A 32 -32.29 -24.06 -58.68
C ARG A 32 -32.18 -24.72 -57.31
N ALA A 33 -31.99 -26.03 -57.27
CA ALA A 33 -31.74 -26.76 -56.02
C ALA A 33 -30.43 -26.30 -55.38
N CYS A 34 -29.33 -26.19 -56.15
CA CYS A 34 -28.06 -25.65 -55.66
C CYS A 34 -28.23 -24.24 -55.09
N LEU A 35 -28.94 -23.35 -55.79
CA LEU A 35 -29.16 -21.98 -55.31
C LEU A 35 -29.95 -21.93 -54.00
N THR A 36 -30.94 -22.81 -53.85
CA THR A 36 -31.80 -22.86 -52.65
C THR A 36 -30.99 -23.36 -51.45
N ALA A 37 -30.25 -24.47 -51.62
CA ALA A 37 -29.37 -25.00 -50.57
C ALA A 37 -28.28 -24.01 -50.13
N HIS A 38 -27.66 -23.29 -51.07
CA HIS A 38 -26.68 -22.24 -50.73
C HIS A 38 -27.31 -21.08 -49.96
N LYS A 39 -28.58 -20.72 -50.21
CA LYS A 39 -29.28 -19.66 -49.49
C LYS A 39 -29.66 -20.09 -48.08
N GLU A 40 -30.24 -21.28 -47.92
CA GLU A 40 -30.61 -21.83 -46.61
C GLU A 40 -29.36 -21.99 -45.71
N TYR A 41 -28.26 -22.50 -46.26
CA TYR A 41 -27.01 -22.60 -45.50
C TYR A 41 -26.40 -21.24 -45.19
N LEU A 42 -26.48 -20.28 -46.13
CA LEU A 42 -26.04 -18.90 -45.87
C LEU A 42 -26.84 -18.26 -44.72
N GLU A 43 -28.16 -18.46 -44.66
CA GLU A 43 -29.00 -17.96 -43.55
C GLU A 43 -28.55 -18.53 -42.20
N VAL A 44 -28.24 -19.84 -42.14
CA VAL A 44 -27.73 -20.48 -40.92
C VAL A 44 -26.36 -19.89 -40.51
N LEU A 45 -25.46 -19.67 -41.47
CA LEU A 45 -24.15 -19.07 -41.19
C LEU A 45 -24.25 -17.61 -40.77
N GLU A 46 -25.15 -16.84 -41.37
CA GLU A 46 -25.41 -15.44 -40.99
C GLU A 46 -26.00 -15.35 -39.58
N ALA A 47 -26.93 -16.23 -39.22
CA ALA A 47 -27.46 -16.34 -37.86
C ALA A 47 -26.36 -16.67 -36.84
N LYS A 48 -25.52 -17.67 -37.14
CA LYS A 48 -24.37 -18.05 -36.28
C LYS A 48 -23.37 -16.90 -36.14
N LYS A 49 -23.03 -16.22 -37.24
CA LYS A 49 -22.14 -15.05 -37.22
C LYS A 49 -22.73 -13.95 -36.34
N ALA A 50 -24.02 -13.64 -36.49
CA ALA A 50 -24.70 -12.62 -35.71
C ALA A 50 -24.71 -12.96 -34.20
N GLU A 51 -24.99 -14.21 -33.84
CA GLU A 51 -24.93 -14.69 -32.46
C GLU A 51 -23.53 -14.52 -31.86
N ARG A 52 -22.49 -15.01 -32.54
CA ARG A 52 -21.10 -14.90 -32.05
C ARG A 52 -20.59 -13.46 -32.02
N ALA A 53 -21.01 -12.63 -32.98
CA ALA A 53 -20.71 -11.20 -32.96
C ALA A 53 -21.31 -10.51 -31.73
N ALA A 54 -22.55 -10.84 -31.36
CA ALA A 54 -23.20 -10.32 -30.16
C ALA A 54 -22.45 -10.75 -28.89
N ILE A 55 -22.05 -12.02 -28.79
CA ILE A 55 -21.25 -12.53 -27.66
C ILE A 55 -19.92 -11.77 -27.56
N LEU A 56 -19.18 -11.64 -28.67
CA LEU A 56 -17.89 -10.94 -28.68
C LEU A 56 -18.03 -9.46 -28.33
N SER A 57 -19.09 -8.78 -28.80
CA SER A 57 -19.38 -7.39 -28.42
C SER A 57 -19.60 -7.27 -26.92
N SER A 58 -20.45 -8.14 -26.34
CA SER A 58 -20.73 -8.15 -24.90
C SER A 58 -19.47 -8.44 -24.08
N ARG A 59 -18.62 -9.38 -24.52
CA ARG A 59 -17.35 -9.71 -23.84
C ARG A 59 -16.32 -8.59 -23.98
N ALA A 60 -16.28 -7.88 -25.12
CA ALA A 60 -15.42 -6.72 -25.29
C ALA A 60 -15.83 -5.56 -24.37
N GLU A 61 -17.13 -5.31 -24.21
CA GLU A 61 -17.66 -4.33 -23.24
C GLU A 61 -17.30 -4.71 -21.80
N GLU A 62 -17.51 -5.97 -21.41
CA GLU A 62 -17.15 -6.49 -20.08
C GLU A 62 -15.64 -6.32 -19.81
N LEU A 63 -14.80 -6.70 -20.77
CA LEU A 63 -13.35 -6.58 -20.63
C LEU A 63 -12.89 -5.12 -20.59
N SER A 64 -13.52 -4.24 -21.38
CA SER A 64 -13.23 -2.80 -21.37
C SER A 64 -13.56 -2.17 -20.01
N ALA A 65 -14.69 -2.55 -19.40
CA ALA A 65 -15.05 -2.10 -18.06
C ALA A 65 -14.04 -2.57 -17.01
N LEU A 66 -13.61 -3.84 -17.08
CA LEU A 66 -12.58 -4.38 -16.18
C LEU A 66 -11.24 -3.65 -16.30
N TYR A 67 -10.83 -3.29 -17.53
CA TYR A 67 -9.61 -2.50 -17.71
C TYR A 67 -9.73 -1.10 -17.10
N TYR A 68 -10.86 -0.42 -17.30
CA TYR A 68 -11.08 0.92 -16.72
C TYR A 68 -11.08 0.91 -15.19
N ASP A 69 -11.63 -0.15 -14.58
CA ASP A 69 -11.62 -0.31 -13.13
C ASP A 69 -10.20 -0.50 -12.56
N LEU A 70 -9.30 -1.11 -13.35
CA LEU A 70 -7.92 -1.39 -12.95
C LEU A 70 -7.00 -0.21 -13.23
N ASP A 71 -7.09 0.39 -14.40
CA ASP A 71 -6.18 1.41 -14.90
C ASP A 71 -6.95 2.44 -15.76
N ASP A 72 -6.62 3.74 -15.62
CA ASP A 72 -7.36 4.83 -16.29
C ASP A 72 -7.12 4.88 -17.81
N THR A 73 -6.11 4.18 -18.32
CA THR A 73 -5.75 4.17 -19.74
C THR A 73 -5.51 2.75 -20.25
N LEU A 74 -6.09 2.44 -21.41
CA LEU A 74 -5.82 1.21 -22.12
C LEU A 74 -4.46 1.26 -22.81
N THR A 75 -3.74 0.15 -22.79
CA THR A 75 -2.55 -0.02 -23.62
C THR A 75 -2.94 -0.19 -25.09
N THR A 76 -1.97 0.05 -25.98
CA THR A 76 -2.13 -0.18 -27.43
C THR A 76 -2.56 -1.62 -27.73
N GLU A 77 -2.05 -2.60 -26.98
CA GLU A 77 -2.40 -4.01 -27.15
C GLU A 77 -3.83 -4.30 -26.70
N GLN A 78 -4.24 -3.78 -25.55
CA GLN A 78 -5.62 -3.92 -25.05
C GLN A 78 -6.62 -3.29 -26.03
N THR A 79 -6.32 -2.09 -26.54
CA THR A 79 -7.16 -1.40 -27.53
C THR A 79 -7.28 -2.20 -28.83
N LYS A 80 -6.19 -2.84 -29.28
CA LYS A 80 -6.22 -3.73 -30.46
C LYS A 80 -7.03 -4.99 -30.17
N PHE A 81 -6.88 -5.59 -29.00
CA PHE A 81 -7.57 -6.82 -28.61
C PHE A 81 -9.09 -6.62 -28.51
N LEU A 82 -9.57 -5.46 -28.06
CA LEU A 82 -11.01 -5.18 -27.95
C LEU A 82 -11.73 -5.05 -29.32
N LYS A 83 -10.99 -4.94 -30.43
CA LYS A 83 -11.61 -4.80 -31.76
C LYS A 83 -12.27 -6.12 -32.18
N VAL A 84 -13.56 -6.05 -32.43
CA VAL A 84 -14.38 -7.13 -33.02
C VAL A 84 -14.73 -6.73 -34.45
N LEU A 85 -13.88 -7.09 -35.42
CA LEU A 85 -14.04 -6.67 -36.83
C LEU A 85 -14.40 -7.81 -37.78
N SER A 86 -13.72 -8.97 -37.69
CA SER A 86 -13.87 -10.04 -38.68
C SER A 86 -13.66 -11.45 -38.17
N ASP A 87 -13.14 -11.62 -36.95
CA ASP A 87 -12.92 -12.94 -36.34
C ASP A 87 -14.07 -13.26 -35.38
N PHE A 88 -14.96 -14.14 -35.82
CA PHE A 88 -16.12 -14.65 -35.08
C PHE A 88 -15.97 -16.15 -34.78
N THR A 89 -14.73 -16.61 -34.64
CA THR A 89 -14.43 -18.00 -34.29
C THR A 89 -14.72 -18.29 -32.81
N LEU A 90 -14.93 -19.57 -32.47
CA LEU A 90 -15.07 -20.00 -31.08
C LEU A 90 -13.78 -19.75 -30.27
N ASN A 91 -12.62 -20.00 -30.88
CA ASN A 91 -11.31 -19.70 -30.28
C ASN A 91 -11.19 -18.22 -29.89
N ARG A 92 -11.75 -17.31 -30.70
CA ARG A 92 -11.76 -15.88 -30.36
C ARG A 92 -12.59 -15.61 -29.11
N ILE A 93 -13.76 -16.24 -28.99
CA ILE A 93 -14.61 -16.14 -27.79
C ILE A 93 -13.86 -16.67 -26.57
N GLU A 94 -13.23 -17.85 -26.68
CA GLU A 94 -12.42 -18.45 -25.60
C GLU A 94 -11.26 -17.54 -25.16
N GLN A 95 -10.59 -16.86 -26.09
CA GLN A 95 -9.56 -15.88 -25.76
C GLN A 95 -10.11 -14.70 -24.94
N PHE A 96 -11.28 -14.17 -25.31
CA PHE A 96 -11.94 -13.11 -24.53
C PHE A 96 -12.32 -13.62 -23.14
N GLU A 97 -12.88 -14.82 -23.04
CA GLU A 97 -13.27 -15.42 -21.76
C GLU A 97 -12.05 -15.65 -20.85
N SER A 98 -10.96 -16.23 -21.37
CA SER A 98 -9.71 -16.39 -20.62
C SER A 98 -9.21 -15.03 -20.10
N ARG A 99 -9.21 -14.01 -20.96
CA ARG A 99 -8.72 -12.69 -20.57
C ARG A 99 -9.61 -12.01 -19.53
N ILE A 100 -10.93 -12.17 -19.63
CA ILE A 100 -11.87 -11.68 -18.62
C ILE A 100 -11.61 -12.36 -17.28
N GLN A 101 -11.38 -13.68 -17.25
CA GLN A 101 -11.06 -14.40 -16.02
C GLN A 101 -9.75 -13.91 -15.40
N GLU A 102 -8.72 -13.71 -16.21
CA GLU A 102 -7.45 -13.12 -15.77
C GLU A 102 -7.65 -11.74 -15.15
N MET A 103 -8.40 -10.84 -15.80
CA MET A 103 -8.63 -9.49 -15.29
C MET A 103 -9.52 -9.45 -14.06
N LYS A 104 -10.51 -10.34 -13.95
CA LYS A 104 -11.30 -10.51 -12.72
C LYS A 104 -10.42 -10.94 -11.55
N LYS A 105 -9.52 -11.91 -11.77
CA LYS A 105 -8.56 -12.36 -10.76
C LYS A 105 -7.61 -11.23 -10.35
N GLU A 106 -7.10 -10.47 -11.31
CA GLU A 106 -6.23 -9.33 -11.03
C GLU A 106 -6.95 -8.25 -10.21
N LYS A 107 -8.18 -7.89 -10.59
CA LYS A 107 -9.02 -6.95 -9.84
C LYS A 107 -9.24 -7.41 -8.40
N GLN A 108 -9.54 -8.69 -8.20
CA GLN A 108 -9.68 -9.26 -6.87
C GLN A 108 -8.38 -9.16 -6.06
N ASN A 109 -7.24 -9.54 -6.64
CA ASN A 109 -5.94 -9.47 -5.98
C ASN A 109 -5.57 -8.03 -5.57
N ARG A 110 -5.73 -7.07 -6.49
CA ARG A 110 -5.45 -5.64 -6.22
C ARG A 110 -6.37 -5.09 -5.13
N SER A 111 -7.65 -5.46 -5.15
CA SER A 111 -8.61 -5.05 -4.12
C SER A 111 -8.24 -5.60 -2.74
N GLN A 112 -7.87 -6.89 -2.66
CA GLN A 112 -7.42 -7.49 -1.41
C GLN A 112 -6.14 -6.84 -0.91
N LYS A 113 -5.15 -6.62 -1.79
CA LYS A 113 -3.91 -5.93 -1.43
C LYS A 113 -4.17 -4.52 -0.89
N ARG A 114 -5.03 -3.74 -1.55
CA ARG A 114 -5.45 -2.41 -1.08
C ARG A 114 -6.04 -2.49 0.33
N GLU A 115 -6.98 -3.41 0.56
CA GLU A 115 -7.64 -3.55 1.86
C GLU A 115 -6.65 -3.92 2.98
N THR A 116 -5.72 -4.84 2.71
CA THR A 116 -4.67 -5.21 3.66
C THR A 116 -3.75 -4.03 3.99
N LEU A 117 -3.23 -3.34 2.97
CA LEU A 117 -2.34 -2.19 3.15
C LEU A 117 -3.01 -1.08 3.98
N ILE A 118 -4.29 -0.79 3.70
CA ILE A 118 -5.04 0.24 4.45
C ILE A 118 -5.18 -0.17 5.92
N LYS A 119 -5.51 -1.43 6.21
CA LYS A 119 -5.62 -1.94 7.59
C LYS A 119 -4.29 -1.86 8.33
N GLU A 120 -3.19 -2.22 7.68
CA GLU A 120 -1.84 -2.15 8.26
C GLU A 120 -1.44 -0.70 8.56
N ILE A 121 -1.68 0.23 7.63
CA ILE A 121 -1.42 1.67 7.83
C ILE A 121 -2.26 2.22 8.99
N GLN A 122 -3.55 1.89 9.05
CA GLN A 122 -4.44 2.32 10.14
C GLN A 122 -3.98 1.76 11.50
N ALA A 123 -3.53 0.50 11.55
CA ALA A 123 -2.97 -0.08 12.76
C ALA A 123 -1.70 0.68 13.22
N LEU A 124 -0.81 1.00 12.29
CA LEU A 124 0.39 1.81 12.60
C LEU A 124 0.02 3.22 13.08
N TRP A 125 -1.02 3.86 12.53
CA TRP A 125 -1.48 5.16 13.04
C TRP A 125 -1.95 5.07 14.49
N CYS A 126 -2.68 4.01 14.86
CA CYS A 126 -3.10 3.78 16.24
C CYS A 126 -1.88 3.61 17.15
N GLU A 127 -0.93 2.76 16.77
CA GLU A 127 0.29 2.51 17.55
C GLU A 127 1.15 3.78 17.72
N LEU A 128 1.26 4.59 16.67
CA LEU A 128 2.07 5.81 16.67
C LEU A 128 1.34 7.02 17.28
N GLY A 129 0.07 6.88 17.67
CA GLY A 129 -0.75 7.96 18.22
C GLY A 129 -1.08 9.05 17.19
N MET A 130 -1.23 8.69 15.92
CA MET A 130 -1.46 9.62 14.81
C MET A 130 -2.96 9.78 14.46
N TYR A 131 -3.85 9.03 15.11
CA TYR A 131 -5.28 8.94 14.76
C TYR A 131 -6.13 10.18 15.12
N THR A 132 -5.57 11.22 15.75
CA THR A 132 -6.33 12.34 16.35
C THR A 132 -5.84 13.75 16.07
N GLN A 133 -4.75 13.94 15.34
CA GLN A 133 -4.20 15.29 15.17
C GLN A 133 -4.75 15.91 13.88
N SER A 134 -5.74 16.80 14.09
CA SER A 134 -6.04 18.05 13.37
C SER A 134 -5.49 18.19 11.95
N GLU A 135 -6.32 18.73 11.06
CA GLU A 135 -6.12 19.00 9.62
C GLU A 135 -4.76 19.61 9.19
N GLU A 136 -3.98 20.13 10.15
CA GLU A 136 -2.60 20.62 10.03
C GLU A 136 -1.58 19.51 10.35
N GLY A 137 -0.90 19.00 9.32
CA GLY A 137 0.26 18.10 9.44
C GLY A 137 0.03 16.65 8.97
N VAL A 138 -1.21 16.27 8.66
CA VAL A 138 -1.55 14.99 8.03
C VAL A 138 -1.13 15.04 6.55
N CYS A 139 -0.33 14.08 6.09
CA CYS A 139 0.13 14.08 4.70
C CYS A 139 -1.05 13.86 3.73
N GLU A 140 -0.94 14.33 2.49
CA GLU A 140 -2.04 14.25 1.53
C GLU A 140 -2.50 12.81 1.27
N VAL A 141 -1.57 11.84 1.34
CA VAL A 141 -1.85 10.40 1.21
C VAL A 141 -2.70 9.91 2.38
N ASP A 142 -2.40 10.36 3.60
CA ASP A 142 -3.16 10.00 4.80
C ASP A 142 -4.59 10.58 4.77
N LYS A 143 -4.77 11.78 4.19
CA LYS A 143 -6.11 12.36 3.97
C LYS A 143 -6.92 11.54 2.96
N LYS A 144 -6.30 11.13 1.84
CA LYS A 144 -6.94 10.27 0.83
C LYS A 144 -7.26 8.87 1.37
N LEU A 145 -6.45 8.37 2.30
CA LEU A 145 -6.68 7.10 2.99
C LEU A 145 -7.96 7.07 3.85
N LEU A 146 -8.45 8.23 4.31
CA LEU A 146 -9.73 8.33 5.02
C LEU A 146 -10.93 8.20 4.06
N ALA A 147 -10.72 8.42 2.76
CA ALA A 147 -11.70 8.22 1.69
C ALA A 147 -11.34 6.98 0.84
N VAL A 148 -11.33 5.80 1.47
CA VAL A 148 -10.93 4.51 0.88
C VAL A 148 -11.58 4.22 -0.48
N GLU A 149 -12.83 4.65 -0.67
CA GLU A 149 -13.60 4.44 -1.91
C GLU A 149 -13.05 5.23 -3.11
N GLU A 150 -12.30 6.31 -2.88
CA GLU A 150 -11.69 7.12 -3.95
C GLU A 150 -10.37 6.51 -4.46
N ILE A 151 -9.78 5.56 -3.73
CA ILE A 151 -8.51 4.93 -4.12
C ILE A 151 -8.78 3.85 -5.17
N LYS A 152 -8.63 4.25 -6.45
CA LYS A 152 -8.66 3.34 -7.60
C LYS A 152 -7.61 2.23 -7.49
N LEU A 153 -7.87 1.10 -8.13
CA LEU A 153 -7.01 -0.10 -8.12
C LEU A 153 -5.78 -0.01 -9.06
N THR A 154 -5.32 1.20 -9.34
CA THR A 154 -4.15 1.42 -10.20
C THR A 154 -2.88 0.92 -9.49
N LEU A 155 -1.91 0.46 -10.26
CA LEU A 155 -0.61 0.05 -9.70
C LEU A 155 0.10 1.22 -9.00
N GLU A 156 -0.06 2.44 -9.51
CA GLU A 156 0.47 3.65 -8.91
C GLU A 156 -0.08 3.86 -7.49
N ASN A 157 -1.41 3.82 -7.32
CA ASN A 157 -2.02 3.98 -6.00
C ASN A 157 -1.60 2.89 -5.02
N LEU A 158 -1.54 1.63 -5.47
CA LEU A 158 -1.05 0.53 -4.64
C LEU A 158 0.41 0.73 -4.22
N ASN A 159 1.24 1.27 -5.11
CA ASN A 159 2.62 1.58 -4.79
C ASN A 159 2.72 2.76 -3.81
N THR A 160 1.90 3.80 -3.96
CA THR A 160 1.83 4.90 -2.99
C THR A 160 1.45 4.41 -1.60
N LEU A 161 0.49 3.49 -1.49
CA LEU A 161 0.13 2.85 -0.23
C LEU A 161 1.29 2.04 0.36
N GLN A 162 1.97 1.25 -0.47
CA GLN A 162 3.13 0.46 -0.05
C GLN A 162 4.27 1.35 0.49
N VAL A 163 4.63 2.40 -0.24
CA VAL A 163 5.65 3.36 0.19
C VAL A 163 5.25 4.02 1.50
N ARG A 164 3.97 4.40 1.65
CA ARG A 164 3.49 5.01 2.88
C ARG A 164 3.57 4.06 4.08
N LEU A 165 3.27 2.78 3.88
CA LEU A 165 3.43 1.75 4.91
C LEU A 165 4.89 1.66 5.36
N GLU A 166 5.83 1.58 4.42
CA GLU A 166 7.28 1.51 4.70
C GLU A 166 7.80 2.73 5.47
N GLU A 167 7.31 3.94 5.13
CA GLU A 167 7.62 5.17 5.87
C GLU A 167 7.15 5.09 7.34
N LEU A 168 5.94 4.58 7.58
CA LEU A 168 5.39 4.45 8.93
C LEU A 168 6.10 3.37 9.74
N GLU A 169 6.49 2.26 9.12
CA GLU A 169 7.32 1.23 9.75
C GLU A 169 8.69 1.76 10.15
N LYS A 170 9.31 2.57 9.27
CA LYS A 170 10.58 3.24 9.58
C LYS A 170 10.44 4.22 10.73
N GLU A 171 9.38 5.03 10.76
CA GLU A 171 9.08 5.93 11.88
C GLU A 171 8.89 5.13 13.18
N LYS A 172 8.12 4.03 13.15
CA LYS A 172 7.95 3.12 14.29
C LYS A 172 9.28 2.58 14.80
N SER A 173 10.14 2.11 13.90
CA SER A 173 11.48 1.62 14.27
C SER A 173 12.33 2.74 14.89
N GLY A 174 12.33 3.94 14.29
CA GLY A 174 13.07 5.09 14.80
C GLY A 174 12.60 5.53 16.19
N ARG A 175 11.29 5.55 16.43
CA ARG A 175 10.72 5.88 17.74
C ARG A 175 11.02 4.83 18.80
N LYS A 176 10.99 3.54 18.45
CA LYS A 176 11.39 2.45 19.36
C LYS A 176 12.85 2.57 19.78
N GLU A 177 13.72 2.87 18.81
CA GLU A 177 15.14 3.05 19.10
C GLU A 177 15.37 4.26 19.99
N LYS A 178 14.72 5.39 19.68
CA LYS A 178 14.79 6.59 20.53
C LYS A 178 14.26 6.33 21.94
N HIS A 179 13.14 5.62 22.08
CA HIS A 179 12.59 5.21 23.38
C HIS A 179 13.61 4.42 24.20
N ARG A 180 14.27 3.44 23.57
CA ARG A 180 15.32 2.63 24.21
C ARG A 180 16.48 3.49 24.70
N GLU A 181 17.00 4.38 23.86
CA GLU A 181 18.10 5.31 24.23
C GLU A 181 17.72 6.23 25.39
N LEU A 182 16.49 6.76 25.38
CA LEU A 182 15.98 7.62 26.46
C LEU A 182 15.84 6.81 27.77
N MET A 183 15.32 5.58 27.70
CA MET A 183 15.24 4.70 28.87
C MET A 183 16.60 4.33 29.46
N GLU A 184 17.60 4.07 28.63
CA GLU A 184 18.97 3.83 29.08
C GLU A 184 19.54 5.06 29.81
N THR A 185 19.29 6.25 29.26
CA THR A 185 19.70 7.52 29.86
C THR A 185 19.00 7.75 31.20
N LEU A 186 17.69 7.51 31.27
CA LEU A 186 16.89 7.62 32.49
C LEU A 186 17.39 6.66 33.58
N HIS A 187 17.61 5.38 33.27
CA HIS A 187 18.19 4.41 34.20
C HIS A 187 19.53 4.89 34.78
N ALA A 188 20.41 5.43 33.93
CA ALA A 188 21.70 5.94 34.36
C ALA A 188 21.59 7.23 35.22
N LEU A 189 20.53 8.01 35.06
CA LEU A 189 20.27 9.19 35.89
C LEU A 189 19.62 8.82 37.21
N TRP A 190 18.59 7.97 37.22
CA TRP A 190 17.95 7.48 38.45
C TRP A 190 18.94 6.83 39.41
N GLY A 191 19.89 6.03 38.89
CA GLY A 191 20.95 5.45 39.71
C GLY A 191 21.89 6.48 40.33
N ARG A 192 22.12 7.63 39.68
CA ARG A 192 22.97 8.71 40.19
C ARG A 192 22.24 9.63 41.16
N THR A 193 20.96 9.92 40.90
CA THR A 193 20.12 10.76 41.75
C THR A 193 19.52 10.00 42.93
N ARG A 194 19.68 8.66 42.97
CA ARG A 194 19.09 7.78 44.00
C ARG A 194 17.56 7.90 44.06
N ALA A 195 16.93 7.96 42.89
CA ALA A 195 15.48 8.00 42.79
C ALA A 195 14.85 6.75 43.45
N GLU A 196 13.66 6.91 44.01
CA GLU A 196 12.95 5.82 44.69
C GLU A 196 12.47 4.77 43.67
N GLU A 197 12.62 3.49 43.99
CA GLU A 197 12.28 2.40 43.08
C GLU A 197 10.78 2.41 42.70
N ALA A 198 9.91 2.84 43.62
CA ALA A 198 8.48 3.01 43.36
C ALA A 198 8.19 4.11 42.32
N GLU A 199 8.91 5.25 42.39
CA GLU A 199 8.79 6.35 41.41
C GLU A 199 9.27 5.91 40.03
N VAL A 200 10.39 5.18 39.98
CA VAL A 200 10.94 4.63 38.74
C VAL A 200 9.97 3.67 38.07
N GLU A 201 9.36 2.76 38.84
CA GLU A 201 8.46 1.75 38.30
C GLU A 201 7.13 2.36 37.82
N GLU A 202 6.60 3.35 38.54
CA GLU A 202 5.42 4.09 38.11
C GLU A 202 5.70 4.87 36.83
N PHE A 203 6.87 5.52 36.72
CA PHE A 203 7.26 6.23 35.51
C PHE A 203 7.32 5.30 34.29
N LYS A 204 7.89 4.11 34.45
CA LYS A 204 7.98 3.10 33.37
C LYS A 204 6.61 2.72 32.84
N LYS A 205 5.67 2.40 33.73
CA LYS A 205 4.30 2.00 33.37
C LYS A 205 3.56 3.10 32.60
N GLN A 206 3.76 4.35 32.99
CA GLN A 206 3.16 5.49 32.30
C GLN A 206 3.78 5.74 30.91
N HIS A 207 4.99 5.25 30.65
CA HIS A 207 5.77 5.50 29.42
C HIS A 207 6.10 4.23 28.62
N GLU A 208 5.22 3.21 28.63
CA GLU A 208 5.43 1.96 27.87
C GLU A 208 5.27 2.12 26.33
N GLY A 209 4.67 3.22 25.87
CA GLY A 209 4.39 3.47 24.45
C GLY A 209 5.49 4.24 23.70
N ILE A 210 5.28 4.40 22.39
CA ILE A 210 6.22 5.08 21.46
C ILE A 210 5.60 6.30 20.77
N THR A 211 4.58 6.90 21.38
CA THR A 211 3.97 8.12 20.84
C THR A 211 4.92 9.31 21.02
N ARG A 212 4.78 10.34 20.18
CA ARG A 212 5.62 11.55 20.30
C ARG A 212 5.46 12.23 21.66
N ALA A 213 4.25 12.19 22.23
CA ALA A 213 3.98 12.72 23.56
C ALA A 213 4.78 11.99 24.65
N ILE A 214 4.83 10.65 24.60
CA ILE A 214 5.60 9.85 25.55
C ILE A 214 7.10 10.15 25.42
N LEU A 215 7.64 10.15 24.19
CA LEU A 215 9.05 10.46 23.96
C LEU A 215 9.43 11.86 24.47
N SER A 216 8.60 12.87 24.19
CA SER A 216 8.84 14.24 24.66
C SER A 216 8.73 14.37 26.19
N SER A 217 7.83 13.61 26.83
CA SER A 217 7.73 13.53 28.29
C SER A 217 9.00 12.91 28.90
N MET A 218 9.53 11.84 28.31
CA MET A 218 10.79 11.23 28.73
C MET A 218 11.98 12.17 28.58
N GLU A 219 12.07 12.91 27.46
CA GLU A 219 13.12 13.93 27.26
C GLU A 219 13.03 15.04 28.30
N SER A 220 11.82 15.48 28.65
CA SER A 220 11.59 16.48 29.69
C SER A 220 12.02 15.97 31.07
N GLU A 221 11.74 14.71 31.38
CA GLU A 221 12.14 14.08 32.64
C GLU A 221 13.67 13.91 32.73
N ILE A 222 14.34 13.55 31.63
CA ILE A 222 15.81 13.55 31.57
C ILE A 222 16.34 14.94 31.93
N GLY A 223 15.79 15.99 31.34
CA GLY A 223 16.18 17.38 31.65
C GLY A 223 15.99 17.74 33.12
N ARG A 224 14.89 17.30 33.73
CA ARG A 224 14.62 17.47 35.17
C ARG A 224 15.67 16.76 36.03
N LEU A 225 15.95 15.48 35.74
CA LEU A 225 16.93 14.68 36.49
C LEU A 225 18.36 15.20 36.33
N GLU A 226 18.72 15.72 35.17
CA GLU A 226 20.00 16.39 34.97
C GLU A 226 20.16 17.62 35.86
N GLU A 227 19.10 18.41 36.07
CA GLU A 227 19.14 19.54 37.00
C GLU A 227 19.27 19.09 38.45
N VAL A 228 18.54 18.04 38.86
CA VAL A 228 18.68 17.44 40.19
C VAL A 228 20.12 16.97 40.43
N LYS A 229 20.70 16.25 39.47
CA LYS A 229 22.10 15.83 39.53
C LYS A 229 23.06 17.02 39.65
N ARG A 230 22.81 18.13 38.94
CA ARG A 230 23.61 19.36 39.06
C ARG A 230 23.50 19.97 40.46
N ALA A 231 22.31 19.98 41.06
CA ALA A 231 22.10 20.47 42.42
C ALA A 231 22.84 19.61 43.45
N MET A 232 22.70 18.28 43.40
CA MET A 232 23.42 17.34 44.27
C MET A 232 24.94 17.51 44.19
N MET A 233 25.47 17.73 42.99
CA MET A 233 26.91 17.97 42.81
C MET A 233 27.37 19.26 43.49
N LYS A 234 26.56 20.33 43.44
CA LYS A 234 26.87 21.60 44.11
C LYS A 234 26.90 21.42 45.63
N GLU A 235 25.92 20.70 46.19
CA GLU A 235 25.87 20.40 47.62
C GLU A 235 27.08 19.56 48.05
N LEU A 236 27.42 18.50 47.33
CA LEU A 236 28.60 17.67 47.64
C LEU A 236 29.91 18.50 47.61
N ILE A 237 30.07 19.38 46.62
CA ILE A 237 31.25 20.27 46.55
C ILE A 237 31.29 21.22 47.75
N GLN A 238 30.14 21.74 48.18
CA GLN A 238 30.06 22.60 49.37
C GLN A 238 30.43 21.82 50.63
N GLU A 239 29.89 20.61 50.83
CA GLU A 239 30.21 19.74 51.97
C GLU A 239 31.72 19.41 52.03
N VAL A 240 32.32 19.05 50.91
CA VAL A 240 33.76 18.77 50.84
C VAL A 240 34.59 20.02 51.15
N ARG A 241 34.19 21.20 50.64
CA ARG A 241 34.86 22.48 50.97
C ARG A 241 34.74 22.83 52.45
N GLU A 242 33.58 22.59 53.05
CA GLU A 242 33.36 22.77 54.50
C GLU A 242 34.28 21.84 55.30
N SER A 243 34.36 20.57 54.91
CA SER A 243 35.24 19.58 55.55
C SER A 243 36.72 19.96 55.43
N ILE A 244 37.17 20.44 54.26
CA ILE A 244 38.54 20.95 54.09
C ILE A 244 38.81 22.12 55.02
N ARG A 245 37.88 23.07 55.17
CA ARG A 245 38.02 24.20 56.09
C ARG A 245 38.13 23.73 57.54
N GLN A 246 37.31 22.77 57.96
CA GLN A 246 37.38 22.19 59.29
C GLN A 246 38.75 21.58 59.57
N VAL A 247 39.29 20.81 58.61
CA VAL A 247 40.65 20.24 58.72
C VAL A 247 41.72 21.35 58.78
N TRP A 248 41.57 22.43 58.02
CA TRP A 248 42.49 23.56 58.11
C TRP A 248 42.45 24.29 59.45
N ASP A 249 41.27 24.40 60.05
CA ASP A 249 41.08 24.97 61.39
C ASP A 249 41.73 24.08 62.46
N GLU A 250 41.60 22.76 62.35
CA GLU A 250 42.26 21.78 63.23
C GLU A 250 43.78 21.85 63.15
N MET A 251 44.34 21.98 61.94
CA MET A 251 45.78 22.10 61.72
C MET A 251 46.33 23.51 62.01
N ARG A 252 45.46 24.48 62.32
CA ARG A 252 45.81 25.90 62.57
C ARG A 252 46.58 26.54 61.42
N LEU A 253 46.26 26.17 60.19
CA LEU A 253 46.85 26.77 58.99
C LEU A 253 46.51 28.25 58.88
N THR A 254 47.49 29.07 58.53
CA THR A 254 47.34 30.52 58.32
C THR A 254 46.60 30.81 57.01
N GLU A 255 46.01 32.01 56.89
CA GLU A 255 45.28 32.42 55.68
C GLU A 255 46.13 32.37 54.40
N ASP A 256 47.43 32.66 54.49
CA ASP A 256 48.33 32.60 53.34
C ASP A 256 48.61 31.16 52.90
N GLU A 257 48.69 30.21 53.84
CA GLU A 257 48.83 28.78 53.54
C GLU A 257 47.55 28.20 52.94
N ARG A 258 46.37 28.62 53.41
CA ARG A 258 45.06 28.22 52.84
C ARG A 258 44.87 28.73 51.41
N LYS A 259 45.29 29.97 51.13
CA LYS A 259 45.25 30.54 49.77
C LYS A 259 46.15 29.80 48.79
N SER A 260 47.26 29.22 49.27
CA SER A 260 48.14 28.39 48.43
C SER A 260 47.51 27.06 48.00
N PHE A 261 46.44 26.64 48.71
CA PHE A 261 45.76 25.35 48.55
C PHE A 261 44.56 25.37 47.59
N ALA A 262 44.27 26.51 46.96
CA ALA A 262 43.13 26.60 46.04
C ALA A 262 43.25 25.61 44.86
N PRO A 263 42.22 24.79 44.59
CA PRO A 263 42.00 24.18 43.28
C PRO A 263 41.28 25.15 42.32
#